data_AF-A0A3P7MWR4-F1
#
_entry.id   AF-A0A3P7MWR4-F1
#
_cell.length_a   1.000
_cell.length_b   1.000
_cell.length_c   1.000
_cell.angle_alpha   90.00
_cell.angle_beta   90.00
_cell.angle_gamma   90.00
#
_symmetry.space_group_name_H-M   'P 1'
#
loop_
_entity.id
_entity.type
_entity.pdbx_description
1 polymer ?
#
loop_
_entity_poly.entity_id
_entity_poly.type
_entity_poly.pdbx_seq_one_letter_code
_entity_poly.pdbx_strand_id
1 'polypeptide(L)' 'TTRPKKSGELDGIHYHFVTKHRFQEDAKAGKFIEYGEFEKYLYGTSLASIQAVIDRAKICLLTLKVE' A
#
# COMPACT_ATOMS: atom_id res chain seq x y z
N THR A 1 4.45 0.47 -1.31
CA THR A 1 5.10 1.28 -2.36
C THR A 1 6.28 0.52 -2.93
N THR A 2 6.64 0.76 -4.18
CA THR A 2 7.89 0.27 -4.80
C THR A 2 9.05 1.26 -4.70
N ARG A 3 8.83 2.43 -4.09
CA ARG A 3 9.89 3.40 -3.82
C ARG A 3 10.89 2.79 -2.82
N PRO A 4 12.21 2.96 -3.01
CA PRO A 4 13.17 2.63 -1.97
C PRO A 4 12.89 3.38 -0.67
N LYS A 5 13.02 2.68 0.45
CA LYS A 5 12.92 3.25 1.79
C LYS A 5 13.98 4.34 1.98
N LYS A 6 13.57 5.54 2.42
CA LYS A 6 14.48 6.63 2.78
C LYS A 6 15.07 6.39 4.18
N SER A 7 16.12 7.16 4.51
CA SER A 7 16.64 7.19 5.88
C SER A 7 15.55 7.66 6.85
N GLY A 8 15.45 7.03 8.02
CA GLY A 8 14.42 7.30 9.03
C GLY A 8 13.07 6.63 8.81
N GLU A 9 12.74 6.19 7.59
CA GLU A 9 11.50 5.44 7.36
C GLU A 9 11.60 4.01 7.90
N LEU A 10 10.48 3.51 8.43
CA LEU A 10 10.32 2.16 8.97
C LEU A 10 9.30 1.39 8.14
N ASP A 11 9.69 0.18 7.71
CA ASP A 11 8.83 -0.73 6.96
C ASP A 11 7.66 -1.22 7.83
N GLY A 12 6.48 -1.28 7.23
CA GLY A 12 5.23 -1.62 7.91
C GLY A 12 4.66 -0.53 8.83
N ILE A 13 5.37 0.60 8.99
CA ILE A 13 4.87 1.77 9.73
C ILE A 13 4.58 2.92 8.76
N HIS A 14 5.58 3.35 8.01
CA HIS A 14 5.43 4.47 7.07
C HIS A 14 4.82 3.99 5.76
N TYR A 15 5.39 2.91 5.22
CA TYR A 15 4.89 2.17 4.08
C TYR A 15 5.29 0.71 4.22
N HIS A 16 4.64 -0.16 3.46
CA HIS A 16 5.21 -1.45 3.08
C HIS A 16 6.07 -1.25 1.83
N PHE A 17 7.38 -1.42 1.96
CA PHE A 17 8.34 -1.25 0.87
C PHE A 17 8.54 -2.59 0.16
N VAL A 18 8.06 -2.70 -1.08
CA VAL A 18 8.03 -3.96 -1.84
C VAL A 18 8.72 -3.80 -3.18
N THR A 19 9.12 -4.91 -3.81
CA THR A 19 9.67 -4.86 -5.18
C THR A 19 8.58 -4.55 -6.20
N LYS A 20 8.96 -4.00 -7.36
CA LYS A 20 8.02 -3.73 -8.47
C LYS A 20 7.31 -5.00 -8.95
N HIS A 21 8.05 -6.10 -9.05
CA HIS A 21 7.50 -7.41 -9.42
C HIS A 21 6.39 -7.84 -8.47
N ARG A 22 6.67 -7.84 -7.16
CA ARG A 22 5.68 -8.26 -6.17
C ARG A 22 4.43 -7.36 -6.18
N PHE A 23 4.63 -6.04 -6.29
CA PHE A 23 3.53 -5.10 -6.40
C PHE A 23 2.62 -5.42 -7.59
N GLN A 24 3.20 -5.70 -8.76
CA GLN A 24 2.45 -6.03 -9.96
C GLN A 24 1.69 -7.36 -9.85
N GLU A 25 2.27 -8.38 -9.20
CA GLU A 25 1.57 -9.63 -8.90
C GLU A 25 0.38 -9.40 -7.99
N ASP A 26 0.55 -8.63 -6.92
CA ASP A 26 -0.52 -8.33 -5.97
C ASP A 26 -1.63 -7.47 -6.61
N ALA A 27 -1.28 -6.57 -7.53
CA ALA A 27 -2.23 -5.79 -8.32
C ALA A 27 -3.04 -6.69 -9.27
N LYS A 28 -2.37 -7.59 -10.02
CA LYS A 28 -3.04 -8.57 -10.88
C LYS A 28 -3.97 -9.51 -10.09
N ALA A 29 -3.60 -9.81 -8.84
CA ALA A 29 -4.40 -10.63 -7.93
C ALA A 29 -5.53 -9.84 -7.23
N GLY A 30 -5.75 -8.56 -7.57
CA GLY A 30 -6.84 -7.75 -7.01
C GLY A 30 -6.68 -7.41 -5.52
N LYS A 31 -5.44 -7.33 -5.01
CA LYS A 31 -5.18 -7.13 -3.57
C LYS A 31 -5.17 -5.67 -3.11
N PHE A 32 -5.43 -4.71 -4.00
CA PHE A 32 -5.46 -3.29 -3.70
C PHE A 32 -6.85 -2.71 -3.97
N ILE A 33 -7.30 -1.81 -3.10
CA ILE A 33 -8.54 -1.04 -3.33
C ILE A 33 -8.29 0.15 -4.26
N GLU A 34 -7.08 0.71 -4.20
CA GLU A 34 -6.59 1.79 -5.07
C GLU A 34 -5.09 1.55 -5.26
N TYR A 35 -4.61 1.73 -6.49
CA TYR A 35 -3.18 1.76 -6.78
C TYR A 35 -2.88 2.62 -8.01
N GLY A 36 -1.66 3.15 -8.08
CA GLY A 36 -1.22 4.01 -9.17
C GLY A 36 0.27 4.27 -9.16
N GLU A 37 0.75 5.01 -10.15
CA GLU A 37 2.14 5.42 -10.28
C GLU A 37 2.31 6.89 -9.91
N PHE A 38 3.32 7.19 -9.10
CA PHE A 38 3.73 8.55 -8.75
C PHE A 38 5.26 8.62 -8.75
N GLU A 39 5.82 9.60 -9.45
CA GLU A 39 7.28 9.77 -9.60
C GLU A 39 8.03 8.46 -9.91
N LYS A 40 7.52 7.67 -10.88
CA LYS A 40 8.10 6.39 -11.35
C LYS A 40 8.00 5.22 -10.36
N TYR A 41 7.34 5.40 -9.22
CA TYR A 41 7.13 4.35 -8.23
C TYR A 41 5.64 4.05 -8.07
N LEU A 42 5.32 2.79 -7.79
CA LEU A 42 3.96 2.33 -7.58
C LEU A 42 3.57 2.49 -6.11
N TYR A 43 2.36 2.98 -5.88
CA TYR A 43 1.74 3.14 -4.58
C TYR A 43 0.37 2.51 -4.62
N GLY A 44 -0.10 2.01 -3.47
CA GLY A 44 -1.42 1.42 -3.37
C GLY A 44 -1.79 1.11 -1.94
N THR A 45 -3.10 1.05 -1.72
CA THR A 45 -3.72 0.74 -0.44
C THR A 45 -4.20 -0.72 -0.47
N SER A 46 -3.54 -1.58 0.30
CA SER A 46 -3.82 -3.02 0.24
C SER A 46 -5.05 -3.39 1.07
N LEU A 47 -5.85 -4.33 0.57
CA LEU A 47 -7.00 -4.89 1.29
C LEU A 47 -6.55 -5.54 2.62
N ALA A 48 -5.39 -6.20 2.63
CA ALA A 48 -4.82 -6.81 3.82
C ALA A 48 -4.52 -5.78 4.93
N SER A 49 -3.99 -4.60 4.57
CA SER A 49 -3.75 -3.52 5.52
C SER A 49 -5.05 -2.99 6.13
N ILE A 50 -6.13 -2.90 5.35
CA ILE A 50 -7.46 -2.51 5.84
C ILE A 50 -7.99 -3.56 6.80
N GLN A 51 -7.95 -4.84 6.40
CA GLN A 51 -8.40 -5.94 7.23
C GLN A 51 -7.67 -5.98 8.58
N ALA A 52 -6.35 -5.75 8.58
CA ALA A 52 -5.57 -5.72 9.82
C ALA A 52 -5.99 -4.61 10.81
N VAL A 53 -6.57 -3.51 10.34
CA VAL A 53 -7.15 -2.46 11.21
C VAL A 53 -8.50 -2.91 11.78
N ILE A 54 -9.34 -3.51 10.93
CA ILE A 54 -10.65 -4.05 11.31
C ILE A 54 -10.49 -5.15 12.37
N ASP A 55 -9.53 -6.06 12.18
CA ASP A 55 -9.24 -7.17 13.10
C ASP A 55 -8.78 -6.68 14.49
N ARG A 56 -8.29 -5.43 14.57
CA ARG A 56 -7.95 -4.76 15.84
C ARG A 56 -9.12 -4.01 16.47
N ALA A 57 -10.34 -4.26 15.99
CA ALA A 57 -11.57 -3.58 16.40
C ALA A 57 -11.48 -2.04 16.26
N LYS A 58 -10.81 -1.56 15.21
CA LYS A 58 -10.70 -0.14 14.89
C LYS A 58 -11.37 0.19 13.56
N ILE A 59 -11.77 1.46 13.42
CA ILE A 59 -12.27 2.00 12.15
C ILE A 59 -11.07 2.41 11.29
N CYS A 60 -10.96 1.86 10.09
CA CYS A 60 -9.96 2.26 9.10
C CYS A 60 -10.46 3.52 8.37
N LEU A 61 -9.87 4.67 8.69
CA LEU A 61 -10.13 5.92 7.96
C LEU A 61 -9.30 5.92 6.67
N LEU A 62 -9.98 5.92 5.53
CA LEU A 62 -9.35 5.91 4.21
C LEU A 62 -9.47 7.29 3.56
N THR A 63 -8.34 7.79 3.04
CA THR A 63 -8.26 8.95 2.17
C THR A 63 -7.78 8.50 0.79
N LEU A 64 -8.76 8.22 -0.07
CA LEU A 64 -8.52 7.81 -1.46
C LEU A 64 -8.69 9.03 -2.37
N LYS A 65 -8.00 9.07 -3.52
CA LYS A 65 -8.29 10.09 -4.51
C LYS A 65 -9.55 9.71 -5.27
N VAL A 66 -10.45 10.67 -5.43
CA VAL A 66 -11.58 10.53 -6.36
C VAL A 66 -11.01 10.79 -7.74
N GLU A 67 -11.23 9.85 -8.66
CA GLU A 67 -10.90 10.02 -10.09
C GLU A 67 -11.75 11.11 -10.74
#